data_AF-A0A183DBE2-F1
#
_entry.id   AF-A0A183DBE2-F1
#
_cell.length_a   1.000
_cell.length_b   1.000
_cell.length_c   1.000
_cell.angle_alpha   90.00
_cell.angle_beta   90.00
_cell.angle_gamma   90.00
#
_symmetry.space_group_name_H-M   'P 1'
#
loop_
_entity.id
_entity.type
_entity.pdbx_description
1 polymer ?
#
loop_
_entity_poly.entity_id
_entity_poly.type
_entity_poly.pdbx_seq_one_letter_code
_entity_poly.pdbx_strand_id
1 'polypeptide(L)'
;MESEVVLASDEARYTNTNNPFNDPNLTSTFVWTKKLASEGKANLSISEIEKMNRERIRKNLTEMEELKRNREARDAAREDLEMIKRDEERRQNWNWEHTEEGFLLSQAKLRSQIRLKEGRAKPIDFLARLAFLIESSKKYDEFEIVDPLTYIKGLKIRDFEDLLEDIKVYRQIDPLDNAVWWTDFCTVVKSEIKKLSDDINATNAREAVHNSVQSD
;
A
#
# COMPACT_ATOMS: atom_id res chain seq x y z
N MET A 1 -6.44 45.36 25.67
CA MET A 1 -7.39 44.26 25.92
C MET A 1 -6.72 43.36 26.93
N GLU A 2 -7.10 43.51 28.20
CA GLU A 2 -6.61 42.63 29.26
C GLU A 2 -7.17 41.23 29.01
N SER A 3 -6.30 40.26 28.73
CA SER A 3 -6.70 38.87 28.57
C SER A 3 -7.01 38.30 29.96
N GLU A 4 -8.31 38.24 30.26
CA GLU A 4 -8.84 37.54 31.41
C GLU A 4 -8.43 36.05 31.34
N VAL A 5 -7.70 35.61 32.36
CA VAL A 5 -7.18 34.24 32.44
C VAL A 5 -8.35 33.31 32.75
N VAL A 6 -8.88 32.65 31.71
CA VAL A 6 -9.86 31.58 31.87
C VAL A 6 -9.14 30.30 32.25
N LEU A 7 -8.90 30.12 33.55
CA LEU A 7 -8.51 28.84 34.13
C LEU A 7 -9.77 28.18 34.72
N ALA A 8 -10.08 26.99 34.20
CA ALA A 8 -11.20 26.09 34.52
C ALA A 8 -12.57 26.49 33.93
N SER A 9 -13.30 25.46 33.46
CA SER A 9 -14.66 25.59 32.92
C SER A 9 -15.60 26.28 33.91
N ASP A 10 -16.51 27.08 33.37
CA ASP A 10 -17.41 27.98 34.11
C ASP A 10 -18.53 27.27 34.93
N GLU A 11 -18.40 25.98 35.20
CA GLU A 11 -19.52 25.16 35.72
C GLU A 11 -19.57 25.00 37.24
N ALA A 12 -18.56 25.45 38.01
CA ALA A 12 -18.70 25.57 39.47
C ALA A 12 -17.65 26.48 40.13
N ARG A 13 -17.75 27.80 39.95
CA ARG A 13 -17.03 28.73 40.84
C ARG A 13 -17.80 28.88 42.14
N TYR A 14 -17.39 28.16 43.17
CA TYR A 14 -17.90 28.39 44.52
C TYR A 14 -17.54 29.82 44.95
N THR A 15 -18.56 30.57 45.36
CA THR A 15 -18.40 31.91 45.95
C THR A 15 -18.51 31.79 47.47
N ASN A 16 -18.08 32.82 48.22
CA ASN A 16 -18.26 32.83 49.69
C ASN A 16 -19.73 32.68 50.11
N THR A 17 -20.68 32.98 49.21
CA THR A 17 -22.12 32.88 49.45
C THR A 17 -22.75 31.58 48.94
N ASN A 18 -22.09 30.86 48.03
CA ASN A 18 -22.51 29.59 47.47
C ASN A 18 -21.42 28.54 47.71
N ASN A 19 -21.08 28.35 49.00
CA ASN A 19 -20.01 27.47 49.43
C ASN A 19 -20.57 26.19 50.09
N PRO A 20 -20.40 25.00 49.49
CA PRO A 20 -20.84 23.73 50.10
C PRO A 20 -19.98 23.28 51.28
N PHE A 21 -18.82 23.90 51.51
CA PHE A 21 -17.87 23.55 52.56
C PHE A 21 -18.05 24.32 53.86
N ASN A 22 -19.08 25.18 53.96
CA ASN A 22 -19.40 25.98 55.14
C ASN A 22 -18.20 26.81 55.67
N ASP A 23 -17.29 27.20 54.77
CA ASP A 23 -16.15 28.09 55.04
C ASP A 23 -16.53 29.54 54.68
N PRO A 24 -16.52 30.49 55.63
CA PRO A 24 -16.86 31.89 55.36
C PRO A 24 -15.91 32.61 54.41
N ASN A 25 -14.68 32.11 54.22
CA ASN A 25 -13.60 32.80 53.51
C ASN A 25 -13.01 31.95 52.36
N LEU A 26 -13.85 31.18 51.67
CA LEU A 26 -13.43 30.28 50.59
C LEU A 26 -12.62 30.99 49.47
N THR A 27 -12.94 32.24 49.16
CA THR A 27 -12.22 33.02 48.12
C THR A 27 -10.96 33.69 48.65
N SER A 28 -10.63 33.56 49.93
CA SER A 28 -9.43 34.18 50.51
C SER A 28 -8.17 33.39 50.11
N THR A 29 -7.09 34.10 49.80
CA THR A 29 -5.83 33.46 49.42
C THR A 29 -5.21 32.79 50.65
N PHE A 30 -5.01 31.46 50.60
CA PHE A 30 -4.32 30.74 51.65
C PHE A 30 -2.87 31.21 51.80
N VAL A 31 -2.48 31.62 53.02
CA VAL A 31 -1.13 32.08 53.34
C VAL A 31 -0.46 31.12 54.32
N TRP A 32 0.66 30.53 53.91
CA TRP A 32 1.44 29.64 54.77
C TRP A 32 2.41 30.45 55.65
N THR A 33 1.89 30.99 56.75
CA THR A 33 2.62 31.89 57.68
C THR A 33 3.94 31.31 58.19
N LYS A 34 3.96 30.03 58.59
CA LYS A 34 5.20 29.33 59.00
C LYS A 34 6.25 29.28 57.89
N LYS A 35 5.84 29.04 56.64
CA LYS A 35 6.74 29.02 55.48
C LYS A 35 7.28 30.40 55.17
N LEU A 36 6.43 31.43 55.20
CA LEU A 36 6.88 32.81 55.01
C LEU A 36 7.87 33.24 56.09
N ALA A 37 7.67 32.84 57.34
CA ALA A 37 8.62 33.09 58.42
C ALA A 37 9.97 32.38 58.18
N SER A 38 9.93 31.11 57.76
CA SER A 38 11.14 30.36 57.40
C SER A 38 11.88 30.94 56.18
N GLU A 39 11.17 31.58 55.25
CA GLU A 39 11.75 32.24 54.07
C GLU A 39 12.17 33.70 54.33
N GLY A 40 12.08 34.19 55.59
CA GLY A 40 12.44 35.56 55.95
C GLY A 40 11.45 36.63 55.47
N LYS A 41 10.23 36.23 55.09
CA LYS A 41 9.17 37.05 54.49
C LYS A 41 8.00 37.31 55.44
N ALA A 42 8.19 37.11 56.74
CA ALA A 42 7.14 37.27 57.76
C ALA A 42 6.52 38.67 57.82
N ASN A 43 7.27 39.70 57.42
CA ASN A 43 6.87 41.11 57.54
C ASN A 43 6.18 41.67 56.30
N LEU A 44 5.98 40.87 55.25
CA LEU A 44 5.32 41.33 54.02
C LEU A 44 3.79 41.41 54.21
N SER A 45 3.19 42.42 53.61
CA SER A 45 1.73 42.56 53.63
C SER A 45 1.05 41.46 52.81
N ILE A 46 -0.19 41.13 53.18
CA ILE A 46 -1.02 40.14 52.46
C ILE A 46 -1.13 40.50 50.97
N SER A 47 -1.28 41.79 50.66
CA SER A 47 -1.34 42.32 49.28
C SER A 47 -0.06 42.04 48.48
N GLU A 48 1.13 42.17 49.11
CA GLU A 48 2.41 41.87 48.48
C GLU A 48 2.59 40.36 48.24
N ILE A 49 2.14 39.52 49.18
CA ILE A 49 2.16 38.06 49.05
C ILE A 49 1.27 37.60 47.89
N GLU A 50 0.06 38.16 47.78
CA GLU A 50 -0.86 37.88 46.68
C GLU A 50 -0.32 38.35 45.33
N LYS A 51 0.35 39.52 45.28
CA LYS A 51 1.02 40.00 44.07
C LYS A 51 2.15 39.05 43.64
N MET A 52 3.01 38.60 44.56
CA MET A 52 4.07 37.63 44.27
C MET A 52 3.52 36.27 43.81
N ASN A 53 2.46 35.78 44.46
CA ASN A 53 1.82 34.51 44.06
C ASN A 53 1.21 34.61 42.66
N ARG A 54 0.51 35.71 42.34
CA ARG A 54 -0.01 35.96 40.99
C ARG A 54 1.12 36.00 39.96
N GLU A 55 2.23 36.66 40.26
CA GLU A 55 3.38 36.71 39.34
C GLU A 55 4.03 35.35 39.15
N ARG A 56 4.16 34.53 40.21
CA ARG A 56 4.65 33.14 40.11
C ARG A 56 3.72 32.28 39.26
N ILE A 57 2.41 32.36 39.47
CA ILE A 57 1.42 31.61 38.67
C ILE A 57 1.53 32.03 37.20
N ARG A 58 1.65 33.33 36.92
CA ARG A 58 1.82 33.85 35.57
C ARG A 58 3.08 33.31 34.89
N LYS A 59 4.23 33.32 35.60
CA LYS A 59 5.50 32.77 35.08
C LYS A 59 5.39 31.26 34.82
N ASN A 60 4.83 30.51 35.76
CA ASN A 60 4.62 29.08 35.60
C ASN A 60 3.71 28.77 34.40
N LEU A 61 2.67 29.58 34.17
CA LEU A 61 1.76 29.40 33.02
C LEU A 61 2.49 29.65 31.70
N THR A 62 3.27 30.72 31.60
CA THR A 62 4.07 31.01 30.40
C THR A 62 5.12 29.92 30.12
N GLU A 63 5.78 29.42 31.17
CA GLU A 63 6.74 28.31 31.05
C GLU A 63 6.04 27.02 30.59
N MET A 64 4.86 26.71 31.14
CA MET A 64 4.07 25.55 30.74
C MET A 64 3.58 25.64 29.28
N GLU A 65 3.15 26.81 28.84
CA GLU A 65 2.76 27.05 27.45
C GLU A 65 3.94 26.87 26.49
N GLU A 66 5.12 27.37 26.85
CA GLU A 66 6.33 27.20 26.05
C GLU A 66 6.76 25.73 25.97
N LEU A 67 6.71 25.00 27.10
CA LEU A 67 6.98 23.57 27.13
C LEU A 67 5.99 22.77 26.27
N LYS A 68 4.70 23.12 26.31
CA LYS A 68 3.67 22.50 25.49
C LYS A 68 3.95 22.74 24.00
N ARG A 69 4.20 24.00 23.61
CA ARG A 69 4.54 24.36 22.23
C ARG A 69 5.78 23.62 21.73
N ASN A 70 6.80 23.50 22.56
CA ASN A 70 8.03 22.80 22.20
C ASN A 70 7.79 21.28 22.00
N ARG A 71 6.95 20.66 22.85
CA ARG A 71 6.55 19.26 22.65
C ARG A 71 5.78 19.07 21.34
N GLU A 72 4.77 19.90 21.09
CA GLU A 72 3.98 19.86 19.85
C GLU A 72 4.86 20.07 18.61
N ALA A 73 5.81 21.01 18.66
CA ALA A 73 6.76 21.24 17.56
C ALA A 73 7.69 20.03 17.32
N ARG A 74 8.14 19.36 18.39
CA ARG A 74 8.98 18.15 18.28
C ARG A 74 8.21 16.96 17.74
N ASP A 75 6.96 16.78 18.18
CA ASP A 75 6.11 15.69 17.73
C ASP A 75 5.71 15.91 16.26
N ALA A 76 5.36 17.14 15.86
CA ALA A 76 5.10 17.49 14.47
C ALA A 76 6.35 17.27 13.58
N ALA A 77 7.53 17.71 14.01
CA ALA A 77 8.76 17.48 13.26
C ALA A 77 9.10 15.98 13.10
N ARG A 78 8.78 15.16 14.11
CA ARG A 78 8.95 13.71 14.04
C ARG A 78 7.96 13.08 13.06
N GLU A 79 6.69 13.48 13.10
CA GLU A 79 5.66 13.01 12.17
C GLU A 79 6.00 13.36 10.72
N ASP A 80 6.48 14.59 10.47
CA ASP A 80 6.94 15.02 9.15
C ASP A 80 8.10 14.17 8.64
N LEU A 81 9.11 13.89 9.49
CA LEU A 81 10.22 13.00 9.13
C LEU A 81 9.74 11.57 8.85
N GLU A 82 8.80 11.05 9.63
CA GLU A 82 8.21 9.73 9.42
C GLU A 82 7.35 9.67 8.14
N MET A 83 6.65 10.76 7.78
CA MET A 83 5.97 10.88 6.48
C MET A 83 6.98 10.88 5.33
N ILE A 84 8.02 11.72 5.39
CA ILE A 84 9.06 11.78 4.36
C ILE A 84 9.71 10.41 4.16
N LYS A 85 10.01 9.70 5.26
CA LYS A 85 10.59 8.35 5.19
C LYS A 85 9.65 7.36 4.50
N ARG A 86 8.36 7.37 4.85
CA ARG A 86 7.34 6.51 4.20
C ARG A 86 7.14 6.85 2.72
N ASP A 87 7.22 8.13 2.35
CA ASP A 87 7.14 8.57 0.95
C ASP A 87 8.35 8.09 0.15
N GLU A 88 9.55 8.19 0.74
CA GLU A 88 10.78 7.71 0.11
C GLU A 88 10.77 6.19 -0.05
N GLU A 89 10.39 5.44 0.98
CA GLU A 89 10.24 3.98 0.91
C GLU A 89 9.25 3.56 -0.17
N ARG A 90 8.10 4.23 -0.28
CA ARG A 90 7.13 3.97 -1.37
C ARG A 90 7.71 4.25 -2.74
N ARG A 91 8.44 5.35 -2.91
CA ARG A 91 9.07 5.71 -4.20
C ARG A 91 10.13 4.69 -4.61
N GLN A 92 10.97 4.28 -3.66
CA GLN A 92 12.01 3.26 -3.90
C GLN A 92 11.38 1.90 -4.24
N ASN A 93 10.33 1.50 -3.53
CA ASN A 93 9.60 0.25 -3.80
C ASN A 93 8.94 0.27 -5.20
N TRP A 94 8.31 1.39 -5.58
CA TRP A 94 7.71 1.54 -6.91
C TRP A 94 8.73 1.43 -8.04
N ASN A 95 9.89 2.10 -7.89
CA ASN A 95 10.95 2.01 -8.88
C ASN A 95 11.52 0.59 -8.95
N TRP A 96 11.65 -0.08 -7.80
CA TRP A 96 12.11 -1.46 -7.74
C TRP A 96 11.14 -2.42 -8.47
N GLU A 97 9.84 -2.32 -8.24
CA GLU A 97 8.81 -3.12 -8.93
C GLU A 97 8.89 -2.96 -10.45
N HIS A 98 9.00 -1.72 -10.95
CA HIS A 98 9.13 -1.47 -12.39
C HIS A 98 10.44 -2.04 -12.97
N THR A 99 11.54 -1.93 -12.22
CA THR A 99 12.81 -2.54 -12.64
C THR A 99 12.75 -4.07 -12.63
N GLU A 100 12.03 -4.66 -11.69
CA GLU A 100 11.85 -6.11 -11.55
C GLU A 100 10.99 -6.67 -12.69
N GLU A 101 9.87 -6.04 -13.03
CA GLU A 101 9.03 -6.44 -14.17
C GLU A 101 9.83 -6.44 -15.49
N GLY A 102 10.62 -5.39 -15.73
CA GLY A 102 11.50 -5.30 -16.89
C GLY A 102 12.60 -6.37 -16.91
N PHE A 103 13.15 -6.71 -15.73
CA PHE A 103 14.11 -7.80 -15.59
C PHE A 103 13.47 -9.16 -15.85
N LEU A 104 12.29 -9.42 -15.30
CA LEU A 104 11.51 -10.65 -15.52
C LEU A 104 11.19 -10.85 -17.01
N LEU A 105 10.77 -9.79 -17.69
CA LEU A 105 10.54 -9.81 -19.13
C LEU A 105 11.82 -10.15 -19.91
N SER A 106 12.94 -9.51 -19.55
CA SER A 106 14.25 -9.74 -20.17
C SER A 106 14.73 -11.19 -19.96
N GLN A 107 14.56 -11.73 -18.75
CA GLN A 107 14.84 -13.12 -18.42
C GLN A 107 13.95 -14.08 -19.21
N ALA A 108 12.64 -13.81 -19.29
CA ALA A 108 11.70 -14.62 -20.05
C ALA A 108 12.07 -14.65 -21.55
N LYS A 109 12.44 -13.49 -22.12
CA LYS A 109 12.95 -13.36 -23.50
C LYS A 109 14.23 -14.17 -23.70
N LEU A 110 15.22 -14.01 -22.83
CA LEU A 110 16.48 -14.74 -22.91
C LEU A 110 16.28 -16.26 -22.83
N ARG A 111 15.44 -16.71 -21.88
CA ARG A 111 15.13 -18.13 -21.68
C ARG A 111 14.43 -18.73 -22.90
N SER A 112 13.49 -18.00 -23.50
CA SER A 112 12.82 -18.40 -24.73
C SER A 112 13.82 -18.53 -25.89
N GLN A 113 14.71 -17.55 -26.06
CA GLN A 113 15.76 -17.60 -27.09
C GLN A 113 16.69 -18.81 -26.93
N ILE A 114 17.09 -19.15 -25.70
CA ILE A 114 17.93 -20.32 -25.43
C ILE A 114 17.20 -21.61 -25.81
N ARG A 115 15.94 -21.76 -25.40
CA ARG A 115 15.13 -22.96 -25.72
C ARG A 115 14.93 -23.16 -27.22
N LEU A 116 14.73 -22.08 -27.95
CA LEU A 116 14.65 -22.11 -29.41
C LEU A 116 15.95 -22.60 -30.04
N LYS A 117 17.10 -22.09 -29.60
CA LYS A 117 18.42 -22.50 -30.11
C LYS A 117 18.73 -23.96 -29.80
N GLU A 118 18.29 -24.44 -28.64
CA GLU A 118 18.53 -25.82 -28.19
C GLU A 118 17.49 -26.82 -28.73
N GLY A 119 16.55 -26.39 -29.59
CA GLY A 119 15.56 -27.28 -30.21
C GLY A 119 14.49 -27.82 -29.26
N ARG A 120 14.35 -27.23 -28.07
CA ARG A 120 13.40 -27.62 -27.01
C ARG A 120 12.40 -26.51 -26.70
N ALA A 121 12.00 -25.79 -27.75
CA ALA A 121 11.06 -24.69 -27.66
C ALA A 121 9.68 -25.20 -27.21
N LYS A 122 9.08 -24.46 -26.28
CA LYS A 122 7.67 -24.61 -25.91
C LYS A 122 6.79 -23.77 -26.83
N PRO A 123 5.48 -24.07 -26.93
CA PRO A 123 4.53 -23.26 -27.70
C PRO A 123 4.58 -21.76 -27.35
N ILE A 124 4.73 -21.42 -26.06
CA ILE A 124 4.87 -20.03 -25.61
C ILE A 124 6.09 -19.34 -26.21
N ASP A 125 7.20 -20.06 -26.39
CA ASP A 125 8.45 -19.46 -26.86
C ASP A 125 8.30 -19.00 -28.33
N PHE A 126 7.52 -19.72 -29.14
CA PHE A 126 7.17 -19.33 -30.51
C PHE A 126 6.23 -18.12 -30.55
N LEU A 127 5.18 -18.11 -29.71
CA LEU A 127 4.24 -16.99 -29.62
C LEU A 127 4.93 -15.71 -29.12
N ALA A 128 5.77 -15.83 -28.09
CA ALA A 128 6.58 -14.74 -27.57
C ALA A 128 7.53 -14.19 -28.65
N ARG A 129 8.19 -15.07 -29.40
CA ARG A 129 9.03 -14.66 -30.51
C ARG A 129 8.26 -13.84 -31.55
N LEU A 130 7.05 -14.26 -31.92
CA LEU A 130 6.22 -13.54 -32.89
C LEU A 130 5.77 -12.18 -32.35
N ALA A 131 5.32 -12.12 -31.09
CA ALA A 131 4.94 -10.87 -30.43
C ALA A 131 6.06 -9.81 -30.51
N PHE A 132 7.27 -10.19 -30.11
CA PHE A 132 8.43 -9.28 -30.11
C PHE A 132 8.98 -8.99 -31.50
N LEU A 133 8.80 -9.91 -32.46
CA LEU A 133 9.20 -9.69 -33.85
C LEU A 133 8.36 -8.61 -34.51
N ILE A 134 7.04 -8.63 -34.29
CA ILE A 134 6.09 -7.64 -34.79
C ILE A 134 6.41 -6.25 -34.22
N GLU A 135 6.73 -6.19 -32.92
CA GLU A 135 7.08 -4.95 -32.21
C GLU A 135 8.39 -4.31 -32.75
N SER A 136 9.37 -5.14 -33.11
CA SER A 136 10.71 -4.65 -33.40
C SER A 136 10.84 -3.90 -34.74
N SER A 137 9.92 -4.07 -35.70
CA SER A 137 10.02 -3.60 -37.12
C SER A 137 11.34 -3.94 -37.86
N LYS A 138 12.29 -4.56 -37.15
CA LYS A 138 13.54 -5.08 -37.67
C LYS A 138 13.18 -6.32 -38.45
N LYS A 139 13.28 -6.19 -39.77
CA LYS A 139 13.38 -7.32 -40.70
C LYS A 139 14.53 -8.20 -40.22
N TYR A 140 14.22 -9.24 -39.46
CA TYR A 140 15.11 -10.41 -39.41
C TYR A 140 14.90 -11.11 -40.75
N ASP A 141 15.66 -10.68 -41.76
CA ASP A 141 15.64 -11.15 -43.16
C ASP A 141 15.91 -12.67 -43.30
N GLU A 142 16.13 -13.38 -42.19
CA GLU A 142 16.52 -14.78 -42.12
C GLU A 142 15.39 -15.72 -41.64
N PHE A 143 14.22 -15.19 -41.25
CA PHE A 143 13.14 -16.03 -40.72
C PHE A 143 11.79 -15.81 -41.41
N GLU A 144 11.20 -16.92 -41.86
CA GLU A 144 9.87 -16.96 -42.42
C GLU A 144 8.84 -16.71 -41.30
N ILE A 145 8.03 -15.66 -41.44
CA ILE A 145 6.91 -15.39 -40.53
C ILE A 145 5.86 -16.46 -40.80
N VAL A 146 5.85 -17.49 -39.96
CA VAL A 146 4.83 -18.53 -39.99
C VAL A 146 3.60 -18.07 -39.22
N ASP A 147 2.42 -18.39 -39.73
CA ASP A 147 1.14 -18.14 -39.06
C ASP A 147 1.19 -18.68 -37.60
N PRO A 148 0.95 -17.83 -36.58
CA PRO A 148 1.00 -18.23 -35.18
C PRO A 148 0.17 -19.47 -34.83
N LEU A 149 -0.96 -19.68 -35.53
CA LEU A 149 -1.85 -20.81 -35.27
C LEU A 149 -1.21 -22.16 -35.65
N THR A 150 -0.23 -22.15 -36.54
CA THR A 150 0.50 -23.37 -36.93
C THR A 150 1.31 -23.95 -35.77
N TYR A 151 1.86 -23.11 -34.89
CA TYR A 151 2.68 -23.54 -33.75
C TYR A 151 1.88 -24.17 -32.62
N ILE A 152 0.57 -23.91 -32.58
CA ILE A 152 -0.35 -24.46 -31.57
C ILE A 152 -1.22 -25.59 -32.11
N LYS A 153 -1.15 -25.87 -33.41
CA LYS A 153 -1.95 -26.93 -34.05
C LYS A 153 -1.46 -28.31 -33.61
N GLY A 154 -2.40 -29.13 -33.11
CA GLY A 154 -2.11 -30.52 -32.71
C GLY A 154 -1.54 -30.68 -31.30
N LEU A 155 -1.55 -29.63 -30.48
CA LEU A 155 -1.23 -29.72 -29.06
C LEU A 155 -2.30 -30.51 -28.30
N LYS A 156 -1.91 -31.15 -27.19
CA LYS A 156 -2.84 -31.84 -26.30
C LYS A 156 -3.48 -30.85 -25.33
N ILE A 157 -4.60 -31.23 -24.72
CA ILE A 157 -5.30 -30.41 -23.73
C ILE A 157 -4.35 -29.92 -22.62
N ARG A 158 -3.49 -30.81 -22.09
CA ARG A 158 -2.49 -30.45 -21.07
C ARG A 158 -1.50 -29.38 -21.54
N ASP A 159 -1.02 -29.49 -22.78
CA ASP A 159 -0.07 -28.51 -23.32
C ASP A 159 -0.75 -27.14 -23.54
N PHE A 160 -2.05 -27.14 -23.85
CA PHE A 160 -2.84 -25.90 -23.93
C PHE A 160 -3.11 -25.29 -22.54
N GLU A 161 -3.33 -26.10 -21.51
CA GLU A 161 -3.46 -25.63 -20.12
C GLU A 161 -2.16 -24.99 -19.64
N ASP A 162 -1.01 -25.64 -19.88
CA ASP A 162 0.32 -25.09 -19.58
C ASP A 162 0.57 -23.78 -20.35
N LEU A 163 0.21 -23.76 -21.64
CA LEU A 163 0.32 -22.55 -22.47
C LEU A 163 -0.54 -21.41 -21.92
N LEU A 164 -1.73 -21.69 -21.39
CA LEU A 164 -2.60 -20.68 -20.82
C LEU A 164 -1.98 -20.05 -19.56
N GLU A 165 -1.36 -20.85 -18.69
CA GLU A 165 -0.63 -20.32 -17.53
C GLU A 165 0.60 -19.51 -17.96
N ASP A 166 1.36 -19.99 -18.95
CA ASP A 166 2.50 -19.27 -19.50
C ASP A 166 2.07 -17.92 -20.11
N ILE A 167 0.96 -17.85 -20.85
CA ILE A 167 0.43 -16.59 -21.40
C ILE A 167 0.02 -15.61 -20.29
N LYS A 168 -0.54 -16.09 -19.16
CA LYS A 168 -0.89 -15.20 -18.04
C LYS A 168 0.34 -14.50 -17.45
N VAL A 169 1.48 -15.21 -17.37
CA VAL A 169 2.73 -14.62 -16.90
C VAL A 169 3.18 -13.51 -17.85
N TYR A 170 3.18 -13.74 -19.15
CA TYR A 170 3.52 -12.70 -20.13
C TYR A 170 2.58 -11.50 -20.06
N ARG A 171 1.28 -11.70 -19.84
CA ARG A 171 0.32 -10.59 -19.67
C ARG A 171 0.60 -9.72 -18.44
N GLN A 172 1.29 -10.24 -17.43
CA GLN A 172 1.65 -9.48 -16.22
C GLN A 172 2.95 -8.67 -16.41
N ILE A 173 3.91 -9.21 -17.17
CA ILE A 173 5.27 -8.63 -17.27
C ILE A 173 5.54 -7.91 -18.61
N ASP A 174 4.70 -8.10 -19.62
CA ASP A 174 4.86 -7.50 -20.96
C ASP A 174 4.15 -6.14 -21.05
N PRO A 175 4.69 -5.14 -21.78
CA PRO A 175 4.07 -3.83 -21.91
C PRO A 175 2.68 -3.88 -22.54
N LEU A 176 1.90 -2.83 -22.29
CA LEU A 176 0.49 -2.69 -22.72
C LEU A 176 0.28 -2.89 -24.22
N ASP A 177 1.29 -2.60 -25.05
CA ASP A 177 1.20 -2.71 -26.51
C ASP A 177 0.94 -4.15 -26.99
N ASN A 178 1.47 -5.15 -26.28
CA ASN A 178 1.27 -6.57 -26.59
C ASN A 178 0.10 -7.19 -25.81
N ALA A 179 -0.61 -6.42 -24.98
CA ALA A 179 -1.69 -6.96 -24.14
C ALA A 179 -2.84 -7.54 -24.98
N VAL A 180 -3.15 -6.93 -26.13
CA VAL A 180 -4.16 -7.42 -27.08
C VAL A 180 -3.74 -8.77 -27.65
N TRP A 181 -2.48 -8.89 -28.08
CA TRP A 181 -1.92 -10.14 -28.60
C TRP A 181 -2.10 -11.30 -27.60
N TRP A 182 -1.68 -11.10 -26.35
CA TRP A 182 -1.82 -12.15 -25.32
C TRP A 182 -3.27 -12.49 -24.99
N THR A 183 -4.17 -11.50 -25.06
CA THR A 183 -5.60 -11.69 -24.80
C THR A 183 -6.28 -12.47 -25.94
N ASP A 184 -5.91 -12.18 -27.18
CA ASP A 184 -6.43 -12.88 -28.36
C ASP A 184 -5.97 -14.35 -28.35
N PHE A 185 -4.68 -14.61 -28.08
CA PHE A 185 -4.18 -15.99 -27.95
C PHE A 185 -4.80 -16.74 -26.77
N CYS A 186 -5.05 -16.07 -25.64
CA CYS A 186 -5.83 -16.67 -24.54
C CYS A 186 -7.21 -17.14 -25.03
N THR A 187 -7.89 -16.35 -25.86
CA THR A 187 -9.23 -16.67 -26.37
C THR A 187 -9.17 -17.84 -27.34
N VAL A 188 -8.19 -17.83 -28.25
CA VAL A 188 -7.96 -18.92 -29.20
C VAL A 188 -7.66 -20.22 -28.45
N VAL A 189 -6.70 -20.22 -27.53
CA VAL A 189 -6.32 -21.41 -26.74
C VAL A 189 -7.51 -21.98 -25.96
N LYS A 190 -8.31 -21.13 -25.30
CA LYS A 190 -9.54 -21.58 -24.61
C LYS A 190 -10.54 -22.21 -25.57
N SER A 191 -10.69 -21.64 -26.76
CA SER A 191 -11.60 -22.19 -27.78
C SER A 191 -11.13 -23.56 -28.28
N GLU A 192 -9.82 -23.75 -28.45
CA GLU A 192 -9.23 -25.03 -28.89
C GLU A 192 -9.34 -26.10 -27.80
N ILE A 193 -9.11 -25.74 -26.53
CA ILE A 193 -9.37 -26.66 -25.39
C ILE A 193 -10.83 -27.11 -25.39
N LYS A 194 -11.77 -26.18 -25.58
CA LYS A 194 -13.20 -26.50 -25.59
C LYS A 194 -13.54 -27.44 -26.74
N LYS A 195 -13.05 -27.18 -27.95
CA LYS A 195 -13.26 -28.06 -29.12
C LYS A 195 -12.74 -29.47 -28.85
N LEU A 196 -11.51 -29.60 -28.36
CA LEU A 196 -10.91 -30.90 -28.05
C LEU A 196 -11.68 -31.65 -26.96
N SER A 197 -12.15 -30.93 -25.93
CA SER A 197 -12.98 -31.51 -24.88
C SER A 197 -14.34 -31.99 -25.43
N ASP A 198 -14.99 -31.20 -26.27
CA ASP A 198 -16.27 -31.53 -26.88
C ASP A 198 -16.13 -32.74 -27.82
N ASP A 199 -15.04 -32.83 -28.58
CA ASP A 199 -14.72 -33.96 -29.46
C ASP A 199 -14.48 -35.26 -28.66
N ILE A 200 -13.77 -35.19 -27.54
CA ILE A 200 -13.58 -36.33 -26.62
C ILE A 200 -14.93 -36.79 -26.05
N ASN A 201 -15.77 -35.84 -25.63
CA ASN A 201 -17.10 -36.17 -25.11
C ASN A 201 -17.99 -36.81 -26.17
N ALA A 202 -17.95 -36.30 -27.41
CA ALA A 202 -18.72 -36.83 -28.53
C ALA A 202 -18.26 -38.23 -28.95
N THR A 203 -16.95 -38.50 -28.94
CA THR A 203 -16.39 -39.83 -29.23
C THR A 203 -16.78 -40.84 -28.15
N ASN A 204 -16.62 -40.49 -26.87
CA ASN A 204 -17.06 -41.33 -25.75
C ASN A 204 -18.56 -41.65 -25.81
N ALA A 205 -19.41 -40.66 -26.16
CA ALA A 205 -20.84 -40.88 -26.33
C ALA A 205 -21.16 -41.86 -27.46
N ARG A 206 -20.44 -41.77 -28.59
CA ARG A 206 -20.58 -42.71 -29.71
C ARG A 206 -20.14 -44.12 -29.36
N GLU A 207 -19.03 -44.28 -28.65
CA GLU A 207 -18.54 -45.59 -28.19
C GLU A 207 -19.51 -46.22 -27.17
N ALA A 208 -20.08 -45.42 -26.26
CA ALA A 208 -21.09 -45.90 -25.33
C ALA A 208 -22.34 -46.45 -26.06
N VAL A 209 -22.82 -45.73 -27.07
CA VAL A 209 -23.97 -46.17 -27.90
C VAL A 209 -23.61 -47.40 -28.73
N HIS A 210 -22.41 -47.47 -29.31
CA HIS A 210 -21.96 -48.64 -30.06
C HIS A 210 -21.89 -49.89 -29.17
N ASN A 211 -21.35 -49.76 -27.96
CA ASN A 211 -21.26 -50.86 -27.01
C ASN A 211 -22.63 -51.32 -26.51
N SER A 212 -23.60 -50.40 -26.30
CA SER A 212 -24.96 -50.80 -25.92
C SER A 212 -25.68 -51.59 -27.02
N VAL A 213 -25.46 -51.24 -28.29
CA VAL A 213 -26.08 -51.96 -29.44
C VAL A 213 -25.47 -53.34 -29.67
N GLN A 214 -24.20 -53.56 -29.35
CA GLN A 214 -23.57 -54.89 -29.43
C GLN A 214 -23.97 -55.84 -28.29
N SER A 215 -24.59 -55.30 -27.24
CA SER A 215 -24.96 -56.06 -26.03
C SER A 215 -26.37 -56.65 -26.08
N ASP A 216 -27.19 -56.21 -27.04
CA ASP A 216 -28.55 -56.70 -27.34
C ASP A 216 -28.55 -57.73 -28.48
#